data_AF-A0A2E6NRZ3-F1
#
_entry.id   AF-A0A2E6NRZ3-F1
#
_cell.length_a   1.000
_cell.length_b   1.000
_cell.length_c   1.000
_cell.angle_alpha   90.00
_cell.angle_beta   90.00
_cell.angle_gamma   90.00
#
_symmetry.space_group_name_H-M   'P 1'
#
loop_
_entity.id
_entity.type
_entity.pdbx_description
1 polymer ?
#
loop_
_entity_poly.entity_id
_entity_poly.type
_entity_poly.pdbx_seq_one_letter_code
_entity_poly.pdbx_strand_id
1 'polypeptide(L)'
;MADSRQYRKKYYRNSVISLGLLIAVMALLSMTADETSGFKMDFTQDGLYTISDATKDIFGKLEDKVKITYYCSEELPSFLTTIVRDTEDQFEELRKISGGKLRFEIVNPDDLAERDALEATDRYMAKYLAGDRDDLEEPEPPMDIQAMMAGRQRESPADIMKGREARAKDRANTTKKTEDEAYREILLAEFKQKELRALAEVGINPYIVPDRTANSVKQLRVYSSIKISYLDRTAEVIPFHSSLESLEYELAYRIVKVTQVQKPVVAFFDARKPPAPPMNPAQPTPPPPSEYAAVINFLQELVDVRQISLKEGDSIDDLVKTIKGDVDRKLKEERGEEPSGEVVLADGDHASFIKCLVVAQPHALEDRQVYEINRAVSMGIPTVFLVSPYTIDISQQTGLPRGIPITILNSGLEDLFKSWGVSLGEEMLASNDAGAIMLPRRVLGNLTAMMPTPVSFVVSPKGESMNNESSLTNRIPGLALPATAGLKIKKVEGLVAEKLVTTGEQSWSVKIDPLAGMNNPF
;
A
#
# COMPACT_ATOMS: atom_id res chain seq x y z
N MET A 1 -31.36 -33.35 -55.22
CA MET A 1 -32.15 -32.59 -54.22
C MET A 1 -32.47 -33.37 -52.92
N ALA A 2 -32.06 -34.64 -52.75
CA ALA A 2 -32.37 -35.44 -51.55
C ALA A 2 -31.37 -35.27 -50.38
N ASP A 3 -30.10 -34.91 -50.65
CA ASP A 3 -29.06 -34.83 -49.60
C ASP A 3 -29.16 -33.61 -48.68
N SER A 4 -29.66 -32.47 -49.17
CA SER A 4 -29.70 -31.24 -48.35
C SER A 4 -30.69 -31.30 -47.18
N ARG A 5 -31.72 -32.17 -47.26
CA ARG A 5 -32.68 -32.40 -46.16
C ARG A 5 -32.09 -33.26 -45.04
N GLN A 6 -31.28 -34.27 -45.37
CA GLN A 6 -30.59 -35.08 -44.35
C GLN A 6 -29.51 -34.29 -43.62
N TYR A 7 -28.74 -33.47 -44.34
CA TYR A 7 -27.73 -32.61 -43.72
C TYR A 7 -28.34 -31.56 -42.78
N ARG A 8 -29.43 -30.88 -43.16
CA ARG A 8 -30.14 -29.93 -42.28
C ARG A 8 -30.70 -30.59 -41.03
N LYS A 9 -31.23 -31.82 -41.15
CA LYS A 9 -31.78 -32.57 -40.01
C LYS A 9 -30.69 -33.04 -39.04
N LYS A 10 -29.51 -33.39 -39.54
CA LYS A 10 -28.32 -33.73 -38.72
C LYS A 10 -27.75 -32.51 -37.99
N TYR A 11 -27.65 -31.37 -38.68
CA TYR A 11 -27.25 -30.10 -38.05
C TYR A 11 -28.23 -29.65 -36.97
N TYR A 12 -29.54 -29.65 -37.26
CA TYR A 12 -30.55 -29.26 -36.28
C TYR A 12 -30.54 -30.17 -35.05
N ARG A 13 -30.39 -31.49 -35.25
CA ARG A 13 -30.26 -32.44 -34.15
C ARG A 13 -28.99 -32.19 -33.32
N ASN A 14 -27.85 -31.93 -33.95
CA ASN A 14 -26.61 -31.61 -33.23
C ASN A 14 -26.72 -30.26 -32.49
N SER A 15 -27.38 -29.26 -33.06
CA SER A 15 -27.61 -27.95 -32.41
C SER A 15 -28.56 -28.05 -31.22
N VAL A 16 -29.60 -28.89 -31.30
CA VAL A 16 -30.51 -29.15 -30.17
C VAL A 16 -29.80 -29.94 -29.06
N ILE A 17 -28.95 -30.91 -29.42
CA ILE A 17 -28.12 -31.64 -28.45
C ILE A 17 -27.11 -30.70 -27.77
N SER A 18 -26.39 -29.86 -28.53
CA SER A 18 -25.44 -28.91 -27.95
C SER A 18 -26.12 -27.86 -27.08
N LEU A 19 -27.31 -27.39 -27.46
CA LEU A 19 -28.10 -26.45 -26.66
C LEU A 19 -28.60 -27.12 -25.36
N GLY A 20 -29.08 -28.36 -25.45
CA GLY A 20 -29.47 -29.14 -24.27
C GLY A 20 -28.29 -29.40 -23.32
N LEU A 21 -27.09 -29.66 -23.86
CA LEU A 21 -25.87 -29.87 -23.08
C LEU A 21 -25.41 -28.57 -22.42
N LEU A 22 -25.50 -27.44 -23.11
CA LEU A 22 -25.19 -26.12 -22.56
C LEU A 22 -26.17 -25.73 -21.44
N ILE A 23 -27.47 -25.99 -21.61
CA ILE A 23 -28.48 -25.78 -20.56
C ILE A 23 -28.23 -26.72 -19.37
N ALA A 24 -27.85 -27.98 -19.62
CA ALA A 24 -27.53 -28.93 -18.56
C ALA A 24 -26.28 -28.52 -17.77
N VAL A 25 -25.24 -28.01 -18.43
CA VAL A 25 -24.04 -27.47 -17.77
C VAL A 25 -24.38 -26.22 -16.97
N MET A 26 -25.18 -25.30 -17.53
CA MET A 26 -25.67 -24.10 -16.81
C MET A 26 -26.50 -24.48 -15.59
N ALA A 27 -27.39 -25.46 -15.70
CA ALA A 27 -28.18 -25.96 -14.57
C ALA A 27 -27.29 -26.63 -13.52
N LEU A 28 -26.28 -27.40 -13.92
CA LEU A 28 -25.31 -28.00 -13.01
C LEU A 28 -24.51 -26.93 -12.25
N LEU A 29 -24.05 -25.89 -12.96
CA LEU A 29 -23.33 -24.75 -12.37
C LEU A 29 -24.23 -23.97 -11.39
N SER A 30 -25.52 -23.79 -11.70
CA SER A 30 -26.48 -23.20 -10.78
C SER A 30 -26.78 -24.08 -9.56
N MET A 31 -26.75 -25.41 -9.67
CA MET A 31 -26.93 -26.31 -8.52
C MET A 31 -25.70 -26.37 -7.60
N THR A 32 -24.49 -26.15 -8.13
CA THR A 32 -23.28 -25.99 -7.30
C THR A 32 -23.19 -24.63 -6.64
N ALA A 33 -24.00 -23.65 -7.08
CA ALA A 33 -24.08 -22.32 -6.49
C ALA A 33 -25.03 -22.23 -5.28
N ASP A 34 -25.51 -23.38 -4.78
CA ASP A 34 -26.30 -23.43 -3.55
C ASP A 34 -25.41 -23.11 -2.33
N GLU A 35 -25.97 -22.34 -1.39
CA GLU A 35 -25.40 -21.46 -0.36
C GLU A 35 -24.37 -22.05 0.65
N THR A 36 -23.90 -23.29 0.44
CA THR A 36 -23.05 -24.02 1.40
C THR A 36 -21.68 -24.44 0.87
N SER A 37 -21.41 -24.30 -0.44
CA SER A 37 -20.07 -24.52 -0.99
C SER A 37 -19.48 -23.17 -1.42
N GLY A 38 -18.45 -22.69 -0.72
CA GLY A 38 -17.78 -21.40 -0.95
C GLY A 38 -16.99 -21.30 -2.25
N PHE A 39 -17.48 -21.90 -3.35
CA PHE A 39 -16.82 -21.92 -4.64
C PHE A 39 -17.28 -20.70 -5.48
N LYS A 40 -16.78 -19.51 -5.13
CA LYS A 40 -16.85 -18.34 -6.01
C LYS A 40 -15.74 -18.46 -7.06
N MET A 41 -16.09 -18.80 -8.31
CA MET A 41 -15.15 -18.67 -9.42
C MET A 41 -15.16 -17.23 -9.91
N ASP A 42 -14.04 -16.53 -9.72
CA ASP A 42 -13.81 -15.21 -10.29
C ASP A 42 -13.36 -15.36 -11.75
N PHE A 43 -14.10 -14.74 -12.67
CA PHE A 43 -13.82 -14.75 -14.11
C PHE A 43 -13.18 -13.43 -14.61
N THR A 44 -12.80 -12.53 -13.71
CA THR A 44 -12.03 -11.34 -14.07
C THR A 44 -10.60 -11.70 -14.42
N GLN A 45 -9.99 -11.00 -15.38
CA GLN A 45 -8.61 -11.27 -15.84
C GLN A 45 -7.57 -11.16 -14.71
N ASP A 46 -7.86 -10.35 -13.68
CA ASP A 46 -6.93 -10.05 -12.59
C ASP A 46 -7.38 -10.63 -11.23
N GLY A 47 -8.41 -11.49 -11.20
CA GLY A 47 -8.92 -12.07 -9.95
C GLY A 47 -9.35 -11.00 -8.93
N LEU A 48 -9.99 -9.92 -9.39
CA LEU A 48 -10.33 -8.72 -8.60
C LEU A 48 -11.25 -8.99 -7.40
N TYR A 49 -11.98 -10.09 -7.42
CA TYR A 49 -12.94 -10.50 -6.38
C TYR A 49 -12.47 -11.69 -5.56
N THR A 50 -11.23 -12.15 -5.76
CA THR A 50 -10.63 -13.24 -4.98
C THR A 50 -9.61 -12.70 -4.00
N ILE A 51 -9.76 -13.03 -2.71
CA ILE A 51 -8.75 -12.67 -1.70
C ILE A 51 -7.46 -13.46 -1.91
N SER A 52 -6.32 -12.77 -1.93
CA SER A 52 -4.99 -13.37 -2.05
C SER A 52 -4.63 -14.23 -0.85
N ASP A 53 -3.76 -15.22 -1.05
CA ASP A 53 -3.33 -16.11 0.04
C ASP A 53 -2.54 -15.37 1.12
N ALA A 54 -1.82 -14.31 0.77
CA ALA A 54 -1.14 -13.44 1.73
C ALA A 54 -2.15 -12.76 2.67
N THR A 55 -3.23 -12.20 2.11
CA THR A 55 -4.31 -11.61 2.90
C THR A 55 -5.02 -12.66 3.74
N LYS A 56 -5.28 -13.87 3.22
CA LYS A 56 -5.85 -14.98 4.00
C LYS A 56 -4.98 -15.33 5.21
N ASP A 57 -3.66 -15.39 5.03
CA ASP A 57 -2.72 -15.67 6.10
C ASP A 57 -2.74 -14.58 7.18
N ILE A 58 -2.70 -13.30 6.78
CA ILE A 58 -2.76 -12.15 7.69
C ILE A 58 -4.04 -12.17 8.52
N PHE A 59 -5.20 -12.28 7.86
CA PHE A 59 -6.49 -12.24 8.55
C PHE A 59 -6.77 -13.51 9.35
N GLY A 60 -6.30 -14.68 8.88
CA GLY A 60 -6.44 -15.96 9.57
C GLY A 60 -5.59 -16.05 10.84
N LYS A 61 -4.47 -15.31 10.90
CA LYS A 61 -3.56 -15.25 12.07
C LYS A 61 -3.87 -14.14 13.05
N LEU A 62 -4.94 -13.37 12.86
CA LEU A 62 -5.35 -12.35 13.82
C LEU A 62 -5.51 -12.98 15.21
N GLU A 63 -4.87 -12.41 16.24
CA GLU A 63 -4.95 -12.93 17.61
C GLU A 63 -6.25 -12.47 18.27
N ASP A 64 -6.55 -11.17 18.17
CA ASP A 64 -7.71 -10.50 18.78
C ASP A 64 -8.65 -9.87 17.74
N LYS A 65 -9.73 -9.25 18.24
CA LYS A 65 -10.77 -8.61 17.42
C LYS A 65 -10.26 -7.29 16.82
N VAL A 66 -10.40 -7.17 15.49
CA VAL A 66 -10.17 -5.92 14.74
C VAL A 66 -11.52 -5.34 14.33
N LYS A 67 -11.73 -4.03 14.55
CA LYS A 67 -12.95 -3.33 14.14
C LYS A 67 -12.66 -2.42 12.95
N ILE A 68 -13.38 -2.63 11.86
CA ILE A 68 -13.46 -1.74 10.70
C ILE A 68 -14.73 -0.89 10.81
N THR A 69 -14.62 0.42 10.70
CA THR A 69 -15.78 1.32 10.54
C THR A 69 -15.68 1.96 9.17
N TYR A 70 -16.62 1.63 8.28
CA TYR A 70 -16.72 2.21 6.95
C TYR A 70 -17.66 3.42 6.98
N TYR A 71 -17.08 4.60 6.88
CA TYR A 71 -17.77 5.88 6.85
C TYR A 71 -18.22 6.18 5.42
N CYS A 72 -19.51 5.95 5.17
CA CYS A 72 -20.10 6.02 3.83
C CYS A 72 -21.35 6.92 3.83
N SER A 73 -21.42 7.86 2.89
CA SER A 73 -22.63 8.67 2.69
C SER A 73 -23.76 7.82 2.08
N GLU A 74 -25.02 8.16 2.39
CA GLU A 74 -26.19 7.55 1.74
C GLU A 74 -26.37 8.02 0.28
N GLU A 75 -26.24 9.33 0.05
CA GLU A 75 -26.34 9.92 -1.29
C GLU A 75 -25.01 9.82 -2.03
N LEU A 76 -24.88 8.78 -2.86
CA LEU A 76 -23.70 8.57 -3.69
C LEU A 76 -24.01 8.73 -5.19
N PRO A 77 -23.09 9.31 -5.98
CA PRO A 77 -23.10 9.18 -7.43
C PRO A 77 -23.23 7.73 -7.88
N SER A 78 -23.87 7.51 -9.02
CA SER A 78 -24.13 6.16 -9.57
C SER A 78 -22.88 5.30 -9.78
N PHE A 79 -21.70 5.90 -9.92
CA PHE A 79 -20.44 5.15 -10.04
C PHE A 79 -19.91 4.62 -8.70
N LEU A 80 -20.32 5.19 -7.56
CA LEU A 80 -19.91 4.77 -6.21
C LEU A 80 -20.87 3.78 -5.56
N THR A 81 -22.12 3.69 -6.00
CA THR A 81 -23.11 2.78 -5.40
C THR A 81 -22.70 1.31 -5.52
N THR A 82 -22.10 0.92 -6.64
CA THR A 82 -21.55 -0.44 -6.82
C THR A 82 -20.40 -0.72 -5.85
N ILE A 83 -19.54 0.29 -5.61
CA ILE A 83 -18.36 0.15 -4.75
C ILE A 83 -18.76 -0.17 -3.31
N VAL A 84 -19.81 0.45 -2.77
CA VAL A 84 -20.25 0.18 -1.39
C VAL A 84 -20.61 -1.28 -1.20
N ARG A 85 -21.45 -1.82 -2.10
CA ARG A 85 -21.88 -3.22 -2.05
C ARG A 85 -20.68 -4.17 -2.18
N ASP A 86 -19.82 -3.92 -3.17
CA ASP A 86 -18.67 -4.79 -3.41
C ASP A 86 -17.66 -4.74 -2.24
N THR A 87 -17.57 -3.60 -1.55
CA THR A 87 -16.76 -3.42 -0.33
C THR A 87 -17.34 -4.19 0.85
N GLU A 88 -18.65 -4.14 1.04
CA GLU A 88 -19.36 -4.91 2.08
C GLU A 88 -19.17 -6.41 1.87
N ASP A 89 -19.30 -6.88 0.62
CA ASP A 89 -19.05 -8.27 0.25
C ASP A 89 -17.61 -8.70 0.59
N GLN A 90 -16.63 -7.83 0.32
CA GLN A 90 -15.23 -8.08 0.65
C GLN A 90 -15.00 -8.13 2.17
N PHE A 91 -15.59 -7.23 2.95
CA PHE A 91 -15.49 -7.25 4.40
C PHE A 91 -16.09 -8.51 5.01
N GLU A 92 -17.22 -8.99 4.48
CA GLU A 92 -17.85 -10.23 4.96
C GLU A 92 -16.99 -11.46 4.61
N GLU A 93 -16.32 -11.46 3.46
CA GLU A 93 -15.36 -12.51 3.11
C GLU A 93 -14.14 -12.52 4.05
N LEU A 94 -13.55 -11.34 4.31
CA LEU A 94 -12.45 -11.18 5.26
C LEU A 94 -12.85 -11.54 6.70
N ARG A 95 -14.11 -11.28 7.07
CA ARG A 95 -14.70 -11.71 8.35
C ARG A 95 -14.77 -13.23 8.47
N LYS A 96 -15.16 -13.93 7.40
CA LYS A 96 -15.17 -15.39 7.37
C LYS A 96 -13.75 -15.96 7.48
N ILE A 97 -12.80 -15.41 6.71
CA ILE A 97 -11.39 -15.81 6.73
C ILE A 97 -10.78 -15.64 8.13
N SER A 98 -11.07 -14.53 8.81
CA SER A 98 -10.57 -14.26 10.16
C SER A 98 -11.25 -15.05 11.29
N GLY A 99 -12.12 -16.02 10.97
CA GLY A 99 -12.88 -16.77 11.98
C GLY A 99 -13.81 -15.88 12.81
N GLY A 100 -14.26 -14.76 12.23
CA GLY A 100 -15.09 -13.77 12.92
C GLY A 100 -14.33 -12.86 13.88
N LYS A 101 -12.99 -12.80 13.84
CA LYS A 101 -12.20 -11.81 14.59
C LYS A 101 -12.28 -10.42 13.98
N LEU A 102 -12.46 -10.32 12.66
CA LEU A 102 -12.85 -9.07 12.04
C LEU A 102 -14.32 -8.75 12.36
N ARG A 103 -14.57 -7.51 12.75
CA ARG A 103 -15.90 -6.91 12.86
C ARG A 103 -15.93 -5.68 11.99
N PHE A 104 -17.01 -5.46 11.27
CA PHE A 104 -17.20 -4.22 10.53
C PHE A 104 -18.57 -3.63 10.79
N GLU A 105 -18.68 -2.32 10.60
CA GLU A 105 -19.93 -1.56 10.60
C GLU A 105 -19.85 -0.48 9.51
N ILE A 106 -20.99 -0.14 8.92
CA ILE A 106 -21.13 0.97 7.97
C ILE A 106 -21.88 2.08 8.69
N VAL A 107 -21.31 3.29 8.65
CA VAL A 107 -21.82 4.45 9.39
C VAL A 107 -21.86 5.65 8.45
N ASN A 108 -22.98 6.35 8.41
CA ASN A 108 -23.05 7.66 7.77
C ASN A 108 -22.49 8.72 8.72
N PRO A 109 -21.40 9.44 8.35
CA PRO A 109 -20.83 10.50 9.19
C PRO A 109 -21.82 11.60 9.56
N ASP A 110 -22.73 11.96 8.65
CA ASP A 110 -23.69 13.03 8.89
C ASP A 110 -24.75 12.61 9.92
N ASP A 111 -25.19 11.34 9.88
CA ASP A 111 -26.15 10.80 10.84
C ASP A 111 -25.50 10.55 12.20
N LEU A 112 -24.25 10.08 12.21
CA LEU A 112 -23.45 9.93 13.42
C LEU A 112 -23.28 11.28 14.12
N ALA A 113 -22.83 12.29 13.37
CA ALA A 113 -22.64 13.64 13.89
C ALA A 113 -23.96 14.26 14.34
N GLU A 114 -25.08 13.99 13.65
CA GLU A 114 -26.39 14.48 14.06
C GLU A 114 -26.89 13.84 15.34
N ARG A 115 -26.75 12.51 15.49
CA ARG A 115 -27.11 11.79 16.71
C ARG A 115 -26.30 12.29 17.90
N ASP A 116 -24.98 12.34 17.77
CA ASP A 116 -24.09 12.73 18.86
C ASP A 116 -24.28 14.21 19.22
N ALA A 117 -24.53 15.06 18.23
CA ALA A 117 -24.89 16.47 18.44
C ALA A 117 -26.25 16.65 19.12
N LEU A 118 -27.25 15.82 18.81
CA LEU A 118 -28.56 15.86 19.46
C LEU A 118 -28.41 15.55 20.95
N GLU A 119 -27.69 14.48 21.30
CA GLU A 119 -27.43 14.11 22.69
C GLU A 119 -26.66 15.19 23.45
N ALA A 120 -25.63 15.77 22.83
CA ALA A 120 -24.86 16.86 23.42
C ALA A 120 -25.73 18.12 23.62
N THR A 121 -26.56 18.45 22.63
CA THR A 121 -27.52 19.57 22.69
C THR A 121 -28.54 19.35 23.79
N ASP A 122 -29.07 18.14 23.96
CA ASP A 122 -30.04 17.82 25.01
C ASP A 122 -29.43 17.95 26.40
N ARG A 123 -28.22 17.41 26.60
CA ARG A 123 -27.47 17.57 27.86
C ARG A 123 -27.20 19.04 28.17
N TYR A 124 -26.78 19.81 27.16
CA TYR A 124 -26.53 21.23 27.31
C TYR A 124 -27.80 22.00 27.66
N MET A 125 -28.88 21.81 26.89
CA MET A 125 -30.14 22.53 27.10
C MET A 125 -30.77 22.23 28.45
N ALA A 126 -30.65 20.99 28.95
CA ALA A 126 -31.12 20.63 30.29
C ALA A 126 -30.44 21.47 31.38
N LYS A 127 -29.11 21.65 31.30
CA LYS A 127 -28.35 22.51 32.22
C LYS A 127 -28.67 24.00 32.04
N TYR A 128 -28.72 24.45 30.78
CA TYR A 128 -29.05 25.84 30.44
C TYR A 128 -30.41 26.27 31.01
N LEU A 129 -31.43 25.44 30.86
CA LEU A 129 -32.77 25.68 31.40
C LEU A 129 -32.83 25.58 32.92
N ALA A 130 -31.97 24.75 33.53
CA ALA A 130 -31.81 24.67 34.98
C ALA A 130 -31.06 25.87 35.60
N GLY A 131 -30.48 26.75 34.77
CA GLY A 131 -29.68 27.89 35.21
C GLY A 131 -28.26 27.54 35.64
N ASP A 132 -27.83 26.29 35.45
CA ASP A 132 -26.49 25.81 35.74
C ASP A 132 -25.55 26.14 34.57
N ARG A 133 -24.97 27.35 34.61
CA ARG A 133 -24.16 27.92 33.52
C ARG A 133 -22.65 27.69 33.65
N ASP A 134 -22.18 27.29 34.83
CA ASP A 134 -20.74 27.15 35.11
C ASP A 134 -20.16 25.85 34.52
N ASP A 135 -20.99 24.82 34.33
CA ASP A 135 -20.61 23.49 33.82
C ASP A 135 -21.15 23.19 32.40
N LEU A 136 -21.38 24.22 31.59
CA LEU A 136 -21.81 24.07 30.19
C LEU A 136 -20.62 23.70 29.30
N GLU A 137 -20.73 22.58 28.58
CA GLU A 137 -19.74 22.18 27.59
C GLU A 137 -19.95 23.01 26.31
N GLU A 138 -19.17 24.09 26.15
CA GLU A 138 -19.24 24.89 24.93
C GLU A 138 -18.62 24.13 23.74
N PRO A 139 -19.31 24.03 22.59
CA PRO A 139 -18.68 23.57 21.37
C PRO A 139 -17.55 24.55 21.02
N GLU A 140 -16.30 24.08 21.05
CA GLU A 140 -15.15 24.95 20.80
C GLU A 140 -15.28 25.66 19.44
N PRO A 141 -15.19 27.00 19.39
CA PRO A 141 -15.25 27.72 18.14
C PRO A 141 -14.07 27.33 17.25
N PRO A 142 -14.24 27.33 15.91
CA PRO A 142 -13.15 26.99 14.99
C PRO A 142 -11.92 27.86 15.27
N MET A 143 -10.75 27.23 15.38
CA MET A 143 -9.49 27.97 15.34
C MET A 143 -9.31 28.59 13.96
N ASP A 144 -9.55 29.90 13.85
CA ASP A 144 -9.12 30.66 12.69
C ASP A 144 -7.61 30.91 12.80
N ILE A 145 -6.84 30.16 12.01
CA ILE A 145 -5.37 30.29 11.92
C ILE A 145 -4.99 31.73 11.56
N GLN A 146 -5.78 32.45 10.76
CA GLN A 146 -5.53 33.85 10.44
C GLN A 146 -5.84 34.78 11.62
N ALA A 147 -6.89 34.53 12.38
CA ALA A 147 -7.18 35.29 13.61
C ALA A 147 -6.09 35.07 14.68
N MET A 148 -5.57 33.86 14.79
CA MET A 148 -4.48 33.50 15.70
C MET A 148 -3.17 34.18 15.29
N MET A 149 -2.83 34.16 14.00
CA MET A 149 -1.70 34.90 13.43
C MET A 149 -1.86 36.43 13.51
N ALA A 150 -3.11 36.92 13.53
CA ALA A 150 -3.44 38.33 13.75
C ALA A 150 -3.51 38.74 15.24
N GLY A 151 -3.19 37.83 16.17
CA GLY A 151 -3.16 38.10 17.60
C GLY A 151 -4.53 38.26 18.27
N ARG A 152 -5.62 37.84 17.61
CA ARG A 152 -6.95 37.82 18.24
C ARG A 152 -7.02 36.68 19.25
N GLN A 153 -7.47 36.99 20.45
CA GLN A 153 -7.71 35.98 21.49
C GLN A 153 -8.96 35.16 21.18
N ARG A 154 -9.00 33.91 21.68
CA ARG A 154 -10.20 33.08 21.64
C ARG A 154 -11.33 33.80 22.40
N GLU A 155 -12.53 33.78 21.84
CA GLU A 155 -13.72 34.31 22.54
C GLU A 155 -13.93 33.54 23.85
N SER A 156 -14.33 34.24 24.91
CA SER A 156 -14.65 33.58 26.18
C SER A 156 -15.95 32.77 26.04
N PRO A 157 -16.13 31.67 26.80
CA PRO A 157 -17.39 30.93 26.85
C PRO A 157 -18.63 31.82 27.05
N ALA A 158 -18.50 32.85 27.88
CA ALA A 158 -19.57 33.82 28.14
C ALA A 158 -19.92 34.68 26.91
N ASP A 159 -18.92 35.09 26.13
CA ASP A 159 -19.14 35.89 24.91
C ASP A 159 -19.79 35.04 23.81
N ILE A 160 -19.38 33.77 23.68
CA ILE A 160 -19.97 32.80 22.75
C ILE A 160 -21.46 32.59 23.08
N MET A 161 -21.79 32.35 24.35
CA MET A 161 -23.18 32.22 24.81
C MET A 161 -24.00 33.45 24.45
N LYS A 162 -23.49 34.65 24.77
CA LYS A 162 -24.18 35.92 24.49
C LYS A 162 -24.41 36.13 23.00
N GLY A 163 -23.43 35.78 22.17
CA GLY A 163 -23.56 35.78 20.70
C GLY A 163 -24.59 34.78 20.21
N ARG A 164 -24.71 33.60 20.85
CA ARG A 164 -25.73 32.59 20.54
C ARG A 164 -27.14 33.06 20.94
N GLU A 165 -27.30 33.66 22.12
CA GLU A 165 -28.56 34.26 22.59
C GLU A 165 -29.04 35.38 21.65
N ALA A 166 -28.13 36.25 21.17
CA ALA A 166 -28.45 37.30 20.21
C ALA A 166 -28.92 36.72 18.86
N ARG A 167 -28.18 35.74 18.31
CA ARG A 167 -28.56 35.04 17.06
C ARG A 167 -29.90 34.31 17.21
N ALA A 168 -30.18 33.73 18.38
CA ALA A 168 -31.44 33.05 18.66
C ALA A 168 -32.63 34.02 18.63
N LYS A 169 -32.49 35.22 19.23
CA LYS A 169 -33.50 36.29 19.20
C LYS A 169 -33.84 36.73 17.77
N ASP A 170 -32.82 36.98 16.96
CA ASP A 170 -33.01 37.39 15.56
C ASP A 170 -33.71 36.29 14.75
N ARG A 171 -33.33 35.03 14.98
CA ARG A 171 -33.90 33.87 14.28
C ARG A 171 -35.34 33.59 14.73
N ALA A 172 -35.65 33.68 16.03
CA ALA A 172 -36.99 33.53 16.58
C ALA A 172 -37.97 34.55 15.97
N ASN A 173 -37.55 35.82 15.86
CA ASN A 173 -38.31 36.88 15.21
C ASN A 173 -38.61 36.58 13.73
N THR A 174 -37.67 35.96 13.03
CA THR A 174 -37.78 35.67 11.60
C THR A 174 -38.60 34.40 11.31
N THR A 175 -38.55 33.40 12.19
CA THR A 175 -39.12 32.06 11.96
C THR A 175 -40.41 31.75 12.73
N LYS A 176 -40.92 32.70 13.54
CA LYS A 176 -42.09 32.52 14.44
C LYS A 176 -41.93 31.35 15.43
N LYS A 177 -40.71 31.06 15.84
CA LYS A 177 -40.37 30.06 16.86
C LYS A 177 -40.04 30.74 18.20
N THR A 178 -40.00 29.98 19.29
CA THR A 178 -39.54 30.51 20.58
C THR A 178 -38.02 30.78 20.57
N GLU A 179 -37.54 31.67 21.44
CA GLU A 179 -36.10 31.95 21.57
C GLU A 179 -35.31 30.67 21.94
N ASP A 180 -35.85 29.82 22.82
CA ASP A 180 -35.21 28.58 23.23
C ASP A 180 -35.14 27.54 22.10
N GLU A 181 -36.18 27.42 21.27
CA GLU A 181 -36.15 26.57 20.07
C GLU A 181 -35.12 27.06 19.05
N ALA A 182 -35.04 28.37 18.83
CA ALA A 182 -34.05 28.96 17.93
C ALA A 182 -32.62 28.77 18.47
N TYR A 183 -32.44 28.89 19.79
CA TYR A 183 -31.16 28.64 20.46
C TYR A 183 -30.73 27.18 20.33
N ARG A 184 -31.65 26.24 20.58
CA ARG A 184 -31.44 24.80 20.40
C ARG A 184 -31.01 24.46 18.97
N GLU A 185 -31.62 25.06 17.95
CA GLU A 185 -31.23 24.83 16.55
C GLU A 185 -29.82 25.33 16.23
N ILE A 186 -29.43 26.48 16.77
CA ILE A 186 -28.05 26.99 16.57
C ILE A 186 -27.05 26.08 17.27
N LEU A 187 -27.36 25.66 18.50
CA LEU A 187 -26.50 24.80 19.30
C LEU A 187 -26.33 23.41 18.64
N LEU A 188 -27.42 22.82 18.14
CA LEU A 188 -27.38 21.56 17.40
C LEU A 188 -26.46 21.65 16.18
N ALA A 189 -26.55 22.74 15.41
CA ALA A 189 -25.70 22.95 14.24
C ALA A 189 -24.21 23.09 14.63
N GLU A 190 -23.91 23.79 15.74
CA GLU A 190 -22.55 23.97 16.24
C GLU A 190 -21.95 22.64 16.75
N PHE A 191 -22.72 21.85 17.51
CA PHE A 191 -22.29 20.51 17.92
C PHE A 191 -22.12 19.57 16.74
N LYS A 192 -23.04 19.55 15.76
CA LYS A 192 -22.90 18.72 14.56
C LYS A 192 -21.61 19.09 13.80
N GLN A 193 -21.29 20.38 13.73
CA GLN A 193 -20.05 20.83 13.11
C GLN A 193 -18.81 20.43 13.93
N LYS A 194 -18.87 20.45 15.27
CA LYS A 194 -17.79 19.94 16.15
C LYS A 194 -17.53 18.46 15.88
N GLU A 195 -18.56 17.63 15.84
CA GLU A 195 -18.43 16.19 15.58
C GLU A 195 -17.84 15.90 14.20
N LEU A 196 -18.32 16.56 13.15
CA LEU A 196 -17.76 16.43 11.80
C LEU A 196 -16.29 16.86 11.72
N ARG A 197 -15.87 17.87 12.51
CA ARG A 197 -14.46 18.27 12.61
C ARG A 197 -13.63 17.22 13.33
N ALA A 198 -14.13 16.65 14.42
CA ALA A 198 -13.44 15.57 15.13
C ALA A 198 -13.20 14.36 14.20
N LEU A 199 -14.17 14.04 13.34
CA LEU A 199 -13.99 13.03 12.28
C LEU A 199 -12.92 13.44 11.26
N ALA A 200 -12.92 14.70 10.82
CA ALA A 200 -11.91 15.22 9.89
C ALA A 200 -10.49 15.18 10.46
N GLU A 201 -10.31 15.48 11.75
CA GLU A 201 -9.02 15.43 12.45
C GLU A 201 -8.39 14.04 12.48
N VAL A 202 -9.21 12.99 12.55
CA VAL A 202 -8.75 11.60 12.44
C VAL A 202 -8.63 11.10 11.00
N GLY A 203 -8.82 11.98 10.00
CA GLY A 203 -8.64 11.67 8.59
C GLY A 203 -9.90 11.26 7.83
N ILE A 204 -11.08 11.28 8.47
CA ILE A 204 -12.37 10.98 7.84
C ILE A 204 -12.90 12.28 7.23
N ASN A 205 -12.46 12.55 6.00
CA ASN A 205 -12.76 13.79 5.30
C ASN A 205 -13.75 13.55 4.17
N PRO A 206 -14.69 14.48 3.94
CA PRO A 206 -15.57 14.38 2.78
C PRO A 206 -14.82 14.74 1.50
N TYR A 207 -15.16 14.05 0.42
CA TYR A 207 -14.69 14.33 -0.92
C TYR A 207 -15.78 15.03 -1.72
N ILE A 208 -15.38 16.03 -2.51
CA ILE A 208 -16.30 16.76 -3.38
C ILE A 208 -16.27 16.11 -4.76
N VAL A 209 -17.37 15.48 -5.13
CA VAL A 209 -17.51 14.80 -6.42
C VAL A 209 -18.45 15.60 -7.32
N PRO A 210 -18.06 15.89 -8.58
CA PRO A 210 -18.96 16.50 -9.54
C PRO A 210 -19.98 15.47 -10.03
N ASP A 211 -21.24 15.67 -9.69
CA ASP A 211 -22.36 14.94 -10.27
C ASP A 211 -22.83 15.66 -11.54
N ARG A 212 -22.56 15.04 -12.68
CA ARG A 212 -22.91 15.56 -14.01
C ARG A 212 -24.24 14.95 -14.45
N THR A 213 -25.33 15.66 -14.16
CA THR A 213 -26.63 15.37 -14.77
C THR A 213 -26.75 16.09 -16.12
N ALA A 214 -27.65 15.63 -17.01
CA ALA A 214 -27.81 16.16 -18.37
C ALA A 214 -27.99 17.70 -18.46
N ASN A 215 -28.43 18.35 -17.37
CA ASN A 215 -28.74 19.79 -17.33
C ASN A 215 -28.00 20.60 -16.23
N SER A 216 -27.17 19.99 -15.38
CA SER A 216 -26.40 20.74 -14.36
C SER A 216 -25.23 19.94 -13.77
N VAL A 217 -24.16 20.63 -13.38
CA VAL A 217 -23.07 20.07 -12.56
C VAL A 217 -23.35 20.43 -11.11
N LYS A 218 -23.80 19.47 -10.30
CA LYS A 218 -23.93 19.64 -8.85
C LYS A 218 -22.67 19.10 -8.18
N GLN A 219 -22.13 19.82 -7.20
CA GLN A 219 -21.06 19.30 -6.36
C GLN A 219 -21.68 18.56 -5.19
N LEU A 220 -21.47 17.25 -5.11
CA LEU A 220 -21.90 16.42 -3.99
C LEU A 220 -20.74 16.23 -3.03
N ARG A 221 -21.05 16.34 -1.73
CA ARG A 221 -20.12 16.03 -0.65
C ARG A 221 -20.36 14.59 -0.23
N VAL A 222 -19.36 13.72 -0.42
CA VAL A 222 -19.50 12.28 -0.14
C VAL A 222 -18.39 11.79 0.78
N TYR A 223 -18.73 10.90 1.69
CA TYR A 223 -17.78 10.15 2.51
C TYR A 223 -17.63 8.73 1.97
N SER A 224 -16.39 8.24 1.96
CA SER A 224 -16.05 6.85 1.68
C SER A 224 -14.71 6.55 2.35
N SER A 225 -14.65 6.68 3.67
CA SER A 225 -13.42 6.52 4.45
C SER A 225 -13.49 5.25 5.30
N ILE A 226 -12.38 4.56 5.50
CA ILE A 226 -12.35 3.31 6.29
C ILE A 226 -11.43 3.50 7.48
N LYS A 227 -11.96 3.35 8.70
CA LYS A 227 -11.18 3.40 9.94
C LYS A 227 -10.96 1.98 10.47
N ILE A 228 -9.74 1.68 10.88
CA ILE A 228 -9.32 0.39 11.40
C ILE A 228 -8.85 0.59 12.84
N SER A 229 -9.56 -0.01 13.78
CA SER A 229 -9.30 0.08 15.22
C SER A 229 -8.93 -1.29 15.79
N TYR A 230 -7.94 -1.33 16.67
CA TYR A 230 -7.49 -2.57 17.33
C TYR A 230 -7.01 -2.26 18.76
N LEU A 231 -7.72 -2.82 19.74
CA LEU A 231 -7.49 -2.56 21.17
C LEU A 231 -7.35 -1.04 21.45
N ASP A 232 -6.42 -0.65 22.31
CA ASP A 232 -6.14 0.76 22.66
C ASP A 232 -5.05 1.38 21.77
N ARG A 233 -4.78 0.79 20.60
CA ARG A 233 -3.75 1.29 19.68
C ARG A 233 -4.29 2.39 18.78
N THR A 234 -3.38 3.23 18.30
CA THR A 234 -3.70 4.28 17.32
C THR A 234 -4.37 3.67 16.09
N ALA A 235 -5.58 4.13 15.80
CA ALA A 235 -6.34 3.66 14.64
C ALA A 235 -5.69 4.12 13.33
N GLU A 236 -5.80 3.28 12.30
CA GLU A 236 -5.38 3.59 10.94
C GLU A 236 -6.59 3.99 10.10
N VAL A 237 -6.41 4.92 9.16
CA VAL A 237 -7.50 5.40 8.30
C VAL A 237 -7.10 5.33 6.83
N ILE A 238 -8.02 4.84 6.00
CA ILE A 238 -8.06 5.01 4.54
C ILE A 238 -8.93 6.24 4.30
N PRO A 239 -8.34 7.40 3.93
CA PRO A 239 -9.10 8.66 3.83
C PRO A 239 -10.19 8.59 2.77
N PHE A 240 -9.95 7.88 1.67
CA PHE A 240 -10.92 7.69 0.60
C PHE A 240 -10.73 6.37 -0.11
N HIS A 241 -11.83 5.63 -0.22
CA HIS A 241 -11.95 4.37 -0.91
C HIS A 241 -12.89 4.52 -2.11
N SER A 242 -12.39 4.20 -3.30
CA SER A 242 -13.15 4.32 -4.55
C SER A 242 -12.85 3.20 -5.56
N SER A 243 -12.10 2.16 -5.16
CA SER A 243 -11.80 1.03 -6.04
C SER A 243 -11.53 -0.22 -5.21
N LEU A 244 -12.09 -1.35 -5.64
CA LEU A 244 -11.86 -2.64 -4.99
C LEU A 244 -10.44 -3.17 -5.21
N GLU A 245 -9.80 -2.79 -6.32
CA GLU A 245 -8.51 -3.33 -6.77
C GLU A 245 -7.39 -3.14 -5.75
N SER A 246 -7.33 -1.97 -5.09
CA SER A 246 -6.32 -1.66 -4.08
C SER A 246 -6.76 -1.99 -2.65
N LEU A 247 -8.07 -2.11 -2.41
CA LEU A 247 -8.62 -2.16 -1.05
C LEU A 247 -8.08 -3.35 -0.26
N GLU A 248 -7.95 -4.52 -0.90
CA GLU A 248 -7.44 -5.72 -0.25
C GLU A 248 -6.05 -5.48 0.40
N TYR A 249 -5.10 -4.96 -0.38
CA TYR A 249 -3.75 -4.66 0.09
C TYR A 249 -3.74 -3.54 1.11
N GLU A 250 -4.55 -2.49 0.88
CA GLU A 250 -4.63 -1.36 1.80
C GLU A 250 -5.13 -1.76 3.20
N LEU A 251 -6.08 -2.70 3.27
CA LEU A 251 -6.57 -3.28 4.51
C LEU A 251 -5.51 -4.18 5.14
N ALA A 252 -4.93 -5.10 4.37
CA ALA A 252 -3.91 -6.03 4.86
C ALA A 252 -2.72 -5.29 5.46
N TYR A 253 -2.18 -4.28 4.75
CA TYR A 253 -1.08 -3.43 5.21
C TYR A 253 -1.42 -2.73 6.54
N ARG A 254 -2.60 -2.08 6.64
CA ARG A 254 -2.98 -1.33 7.85
C ARG A 254 -3.29 -2.24 9.03
N ILE A 255 -3.87 -3.40 8.77
CA ILE A 255 -4.12 -4.41 9.81
C ILE A 255 -2.81 -4.94 10.36
N VAL A 256 -1.84 -5.27 9.51
CA VAL A 256 -0.51 -5.67 9.97
C VAL A 256 0.10 -4.57 10.84
N LYS A 257 0.06 -3.32 10.37
CA LYS A 257 0.60 -2.16 11.10
C LYS A 257 -0.05 -1.97 12.48
N VAL A 258 -1.37 -2.08 12.59
CA VAL A 258 -2.08 -1.86 13.86
C VAL A 258 -1.96 -3.06 14.81
N THR A 259 -1.86 -4.29 14.30
CA THR A 259 -1.85 -5.52 15.12
C THR A 259 -0.45 -5.94 15.59
N GLN A 260 0.61 -5.55 14.89
CA GLN A 260 1.98 -5.94 15.23
C GLN A 260 2.47 -5.32 16.56
N VAL A 261 2.79 -6.13 17.57
CA VAL A 261 3.36 -5.67 18.85
C VAL A 261 4.72 -4.99 18.69
N GLN A 262 5.56 -5.56 17.83
CA GLN A 262 6.87 -5.03 17.49
C GLN A 262 7.08 -5.16 16.00
N LYS A 263 7.80 -4.19 15.41
CA LYS A 263 8.15 -4.26 14.00
C LYS A 263 9.08 -5.46 13.78
N PRO A 264 8.80 -6.33 12.80
CA PRO A 264 9.74 -7.38 12.43
C PRO A 264 11.03 -6.75 11.91
N VAL A 265 12.16 -7.40 12.13
CA VAL A 265 13.45 -6.87 11.69
C VAL A 265 13.77 -7.37 10.28
N VAL A 266 14.15 -6.44 9.41
CA VAL A 266 14.71 -6.72 8.09
C VAL A 266 16.16 -6.26 8.08
N ALA A 267 17.08 -7.20 7.86
CA ALA A 267 18.49 -6.91 7.67
C ALA A 267 18.71 -6.39 6.24
N PHE A 268 19.34 -5.23 6.09
CA PHE A 268 19.57 -4.60 4.80
C PHE A 268 21.07 -4.42 4.56
N PHE A 269 21.62 -5.17 3.62
CA PHE A 269 22.99 -5.05 3.18
C PHE A 269 23.04 -4.26 1.87
N ASP A 270 23.42 -2.98 1.97
CA ASP A 270 23.73 -2.13 0.81
C ASP A 270 25.19 -2.31 0.43
N ALA A 271 25.43 -3.09 -0.61
CA ALA A 271 26.77 -3.46 -1.05
C ALA A 271 27.42 -2.42 -1.98
N ARG A 272 26.73 -1.29 -2.22
CA ARG A 272 27.30 -0.19 -3.01
C ARG A 272 28.47 0.42 -2.24
N LYS A 273 29.53 0.75 -2.96
CA LYS A 273 30.62 1.54 -2.36
C LYS A 273 30.06 2.91 -1.96
N PRO A 274 30.36 3.41 -0.75
CA PRO A 274 29.98 4.76 -0.35
C PRO A 274 30.42 5.76 -1.43
N PRO A 275 29.62 6.79 -1.75
CA PRO A 275 30.00 7.78 -2.75
C PRO A 275 31.37 8.36 -2.41
N ALA A 276 32.18 8.62 -3.44
CA ALA A 276 33.48 9.23 -3.25
C ALA A 276 33.33 10.53 -2.42
N PRO A 277 34.25 10.81 -1.48
CA PRO A 277 34.19 12.05 -0.71
C PRO A 277 34.13 13.26 -1.65
N PRO A 278 33.44 14.34 -1.24
CA PRO A 278 33.25 15.51 -2.09
C PRO A 278 34.58 15.98 -2.65
N MET A 279 34.61 16.20 -3.97
CA MET A 279 35.83 16.53 -4.72
C MET A 279 36.50 17.83 -4.22
N ASN A 280 35.77 18.65 -3.45
CA ASN A 280 36.26 19.81 -2.75
C ASN A 280 35.86 19.76 -1.25
N PRO A 281 36.80 19.53 -0.32
CA PRO A 281 36.54 19.55 1.13
C PRO A 281 36.03 20.90 1.65
N ALA A 282 36.24 21.99 0.90
CA ALA A 282 35.77 23.33 1.26
C ALA A 282 34.29 23.58 0.87
N GLN A 283 33.69 22.69 0.08
CA GLN A 283 32.25 22.70 -0.23
C GLN A 283 31.72 21.28 0.00
N PRO A 284 31.32 20.94 1.24
CA PRO A 284 30.71 19.65 1.52
C PRO A 284 29.37 19.59 0.80
N THR A 285 29.35 19.02 -0.40
CA THR A 285 28.10 18.56 -1.00
C THR A 285 27.67 17.33 -0.20
N PRO A 286 26.45 17.30 0.34
CA PRO A 286 25.96 16.10 1.00
C PRO A 286 26.07 14.93 0.01
N PRO A 287 26.51 13.75 0.46
CA PRO A 287 26.53 12.58 -0.40
C PRO A 287 25.12 12.37 -0.95
N PRO A 288 24.97 11.98 -2.23
CA PRO A 288 23.64 11.70 -2.76
C PRO A 288 22.97 10.65 -1.86
N PRO A 289 21.67 10.81 -1.55
CA PRO A 289 20.96 9.82 -0.76
C PRO A 289 21.07 8.45 -1.43
N SER A 290 21.03 7.39 -0.62
CA SER A 290 20.98 6.02 -1.13
C SER A 290 19.88 5.90 -2.19
N GLU A 291 20.12 5.21 -3.31
CA GLU A 291 19.10 4.94 -4.33
C GLU A 291 17.94 4.15 -3.73
N TYR A 292 18.20 3.40 -2.65
CA TYR A 292 17.20 2.68 -1.88
C TYR A 292 16.61 3.48 -0.73
N ALA A 293 17.00 4.74 -0.49
CA ALA A 293 16.52 5.52 0.64
C ALA A 293 14.99 5.64 0.66
N ALA A 294 14.36 5.85 -0.50
CA ALA A 294 12.91 5.89 -0.61
C ALA A 294 12.26 4.55 -0.23
N VAL A 295 12.83 3.43 -0.70
CA VAL A 295 12.35 2.09 -0.40
C VAL A 295 12.54 1.77 1.09
N ILE A 296 13.70 2.11 1.66
CA ILE A 296 14.00 1.91 3.07
C ILE A 296 13.03 2.71 3.94
N ASN A 297 12.79 3.99 3.62
CA ASN A 297 11.86 4.84 4.36
C ASN A 297 10.43 4.28 4.32
N PHE A 298 10.00 3.77 3.16
CA PHE A 298 8.69 3.11 3.03
C PHE A 298 8.62 1.82 3.86
N LEU A 299 9.65 0.96 3.75
CA LEU A 299 9.73 -0.28 4.53
C LEU A 299 9.75 0.00 6.04
N GLN A 300 10.42 1.07 6.48
CA GLN A 300 10.50 1.47 7.88
C GLN A 300 9.14 1.76 8.52
N GLU A 301 8.08 2.00 7.74
CA GLU A 301 6.72 2.12 8.28
C GLU A 301 6.20 0.81 8.88
N LEU A 302 6.55 -0.33 8.27
CA LEU A 302 6.10 -1.67 8.65
C LEU A 302 7.14 -2.49 9.40
N VAL A 303 8.42 -2.33 9.06
CA VAL A 303 9.50 -3.18 9.56
C VAL A 303 10.61 -2.33 10.17
N ASP A 304 11.40 -2.91 11.07
CA ASP A 304 12.62 -2.29 11.56
C ASP A 304 13.75 -2.66 10.58
N VAL A 305 14.10 -1.72 9.69
CA VAL A 305 15.17 -1.93 8.71
C VAL A 305 16.53 -1.65 9.37
N ARG A 306 17.33 -2.70 9.54
CA ARG A 306 18.67 -2.65 10.14
C ARG A 306 19.74 -2.79 9.07
N GLN A 307 20.50 -1.72 8.82
CA GLN A 307 21.63 -1.78 7.92
C GLN A 307 22.79 -2.56 8.54
N ILE A 308 23.40 -3.46 7.76
CA ILE A 308 24.54 -4.27 8.18
C ILE A 308 25.57 -4.36 7.04
N SER A 309 26.82 -4.63 7.37
CA SER A 309 27.94 -4.76 6.42
C SER A 309 28.36 -6.20 6.14
N LEU A 310 27.84 -7.16 6.91
CA LEU A 310 28.18 -8.59 6.84
C LEU A 310 29.66 -8.88 7.09
N LYS A 311 30.26 -8.10 7.99
CA LYS A 311 31.65 -8.24 8.44
C LYS A 311 31.71 -8.67 9.90
N GLU A 312 32.89 -9.03 10.37
CA GLU A 312 33.09 -9.32 11.79
C GLU A 312 32.74 -8.09 12.65
N GLY A 313 31.88 -8.29 13.65
CA GLY A 313 31.34 -7.21 14.49
C GLY A 313 30.09 -6.53 13.94
N ASP A 314 29.64 -6.89 12.74
CA ASP A 314 28.42 -6.40 12.09
C ASP A 314 27.82 -7.48 11.17
N SER A 315 27.78 -8.70 11.71
CA SER A 315 27.25 -9.89 11.05
C SER A 315 25.79 -10.13 11.41
N ILE A 316 25.17 -11.14 10.78
CA ILE A 316 23.83 -11.61 11.13
C ILE A 316 23.76 -12.03 12.61
N ASP A 317 24.79 -12.72 13.13
CA ASP A 317 24.82 -13.13 14.54
C ASP A 317 24.89 -11.93 15.48
N ASP A 318 25.70 -10.92 15.15
CA ASP A 318 25.86 -9.71 15.96
C ASP A 318 24.56 -8.92 16.02
N LEU A 319 23.83 -8.84 14.90
CA LEU A 319 22.51 -8.23 14.83
C LEU A 319 21.51 -9.00 15.71
N VAL A 320 21.45 -10.34 15.61
CA VAL A 320 20.55 -11.15 16.43
C VAL A 320 20.87 -11.00 17.92
N LYS A 321 22.15 -11.01 18.31
CA LYS A 321 22.57 -10.78 19.70
C LYS A 321 22.13 -9.41 20.20
N THR A 322 22.27 -8.38 19.37
CA THR A 322 21.85 -7.01 19.71
C THR A 322 20.35 -6.94 19.94
N ILE A 323 19.54 -7.49 19.02
CA ILE A 323 18.08 -7.51 19.13
C ILE A 323 17.64 -8.28 20.38
N LYS A 324 18.19 -9.48 20.58
CA LYS A 324 17.85 -10.32 21.73
C LYS A 324 18.24 -9.64 23.05
N GLY A 325 19.41 -9.01 23.11
CA GLY A 325 19.83 -8.21 24.27
C GLY A 325 18.91 -7.03 24.56
N ASP A 326 18.44 -6.32 23.53
CA ASP A 326 17.49 -5.21 23.67
C ASP A 326 16.13 -5.67 24.17
N VAL A 327 15.62 -6.80 23.67
CA VAL A 327 14.37 -7.41 24.11
C VAL A 327 14.46 -7.87 25.57
N ASP A 328 15.53 -8.61 25.91
CA ASP A 328 15.75 -9.10 27.27
C ASP A 328 15.90 -7.94 28.26
N ARG A 329 16.58 -6.86 27.87
CA ARG A 329 16.72 -5.65 28.70
C ARG A 329 15.37 -5.00 28.97
N LYS A 330 14.54 -4.80 27.95
CA LYS A 330 13.20 -4.20 28.12
C LYS A 330 12.32 -5.04 29.05
N LEU A 331 12.31 -6.37 28.86
CA LEU A 331 11.54 -7.28 29.70
C LEU A 331 12.00 -7.28 31.16
N LYS A 332 13.32 -7.16 31.41
CA LYS A 332 13.87 -7.07 32.76
C LYS A 332 13.61 -5.71 33.42
N GLU A 333 13.70 -4.62 32.66
CA GLU A 333 13.34 -3.27 33.11
C GLU A 333 11.87 -3.21 33.58
N GLU A 334 10.95 -3.80 32.81
CA GLU A 334 9.53 -3.91 33.18
C GLU A 334 9.29 -4.73 34.47
N ARG A 335 10.18 -5.68 34.76
CA ARG A 335 10.13 -6.53 35.95
C ARG A 335 10.96 -6.01 37.12
N GLY A 336 11.66 -4.87 36.96
CA GLY A 336 12.54 -4.30 37.98
C GLY A 336 13.82 -5.10 38.25
N GLU A 337 14.27 -5.90 37.28
CA GLU A 337 15.46 -6.76 37.38
C GLU A 337 16.66 -6.12 36.66
N GLU A 338 17.88 -6.30 37.17
CA GLU A 338 19.09 -5.83 36.47
C GLU A 338 19.46 -6.75 35.29
N PRO A 339 19.84 -6.19 34.13
CA PRO A 339 20.31 -6.98 33.01
C PRO A 339 21.68 -7.60 33.33
N SER A 340 21.70 -8.93 33.52
CA SER A 340 22.93 -9.71 33.65
C SER A 340 22.92 -10.93 32.71
N GLY A 341 24.11 -11.25 32.18
CA GLY A 341 24.36 -12.42 31.32
C GLY A 341 24.86 -12.06 29.91
N GLU A 342 25.69 -12.94 29.34
CA GLU A 342 26.06 -12.91 27.93
C GLU A 342 24.88 -13.42 27.08
N VAL A 343 24.57 -12.75 25.97
CA VAL A 343 23.49 -13.15 25.07
C VAL A 343 23.95 -14.37 24.25
N VAL A 344 23.50 -15.55 24.66
CA VAL A 344 23.76 -16.81 23.95
C VAL A 344 22.68 -17.03 22.87
N LEU A 345 23.11 -17.30 21.64
CA LEU A 345 22.20 -17.66 20.54
C LEU A 345 21.87 -19.15 20.61
N ALA A 346 20.59 -19.47 20.48
CA ALA A 346 20.10 -20.85 20.30
C ALA A 346 19.83 -21.13 18.82
N ASP A 347 19.83 -22.41 18.44
CA ASP A 347 19.42 -22.83 17.09
C ASP A 347 17.98 -22.41 16.82
N GLY A 348 17.77 -21.63 15.75
CA GLY A 348 16.47 -21.09 15.35
C GLY A 348 16.20 -19.64 15.79
N ASP A 349 17.07 -19.02 16.60
CA ASP A 349 16.94 -17.61 16.97
C ASP A 349 16.98 -16.69 15.74
N HIS A 350 17.78 -17.02 14.72
CA HIS A 350 17.99 -16.13 13.57
C HIS A 350 16.70 -15.82 12.79
N ALA A 351 15.91 -16.83 12.44
CA ALA A 351 14.66 -16.65 11.70
C ALA A 351 13.50 -16.13 12.57
N SER A 352 13.63 -16.24 13.91
CA SER A 352 12.65 -15.66 14.83
C SER A 352 12.83 -14.14 14.91
N PHE A 353 14.08 -13.66 14.97
CA PHE A 353 14.41 -12.24 15.08
C PHE A 353 14.52 -11.52 13.72
N ILE A 354 15.14 -12.11 12.71
CA ILE A 354 15.33 -11.53 11.38
C ILE A 354 14.36 -12.20 10.40
N LYS A 355 13.41 -11.43 9.87
CA LYS A 355 12.40 -11.94 8.93
C LYS A 355 12.84 -11.95 7.48
N CYS A 356 13.81 -11.12 7.12
CA CYS A 356 14.33 -11.07 5.77
C CYS A 356 15.74 -10.45 5.76
N LEU A 357 16.60 -10.96 4.89
CA LEU A 357 17.84 -10.31 4.47
C LEU A 357 17.67 -9.72 3.07
N VAL A 358 17.96 -8.44 2.89
CA VAL A 358 18.01 -7.80 1.57
C VAL A 358 19.47 -7.59 1.19
N VAL A 359 19.90 -8.16 0.07
CA VAL A 359 21.22 -7.96 -0.54
C VAL A 359 21.05 -7.03 -1.73
N ALA A 360 21.40 -5.77 -1.55
CA ALA A 360 21.15 -4.71 -2.52
C ALA A 360 22.40 -4.35 -3.32
N GLN A 361 22.32 -4.45 -4.65
CA GLN A 361 23.35 -4.11 -5.63
C GLN A 361 24.77 -4.59 -5.23
N PRO A 362 24.97 -5.92 -5.05
CA PRO A 362 26.26 -6.48 -4.74
C PRO A 362 27.29 -6.13 -5.81
N HIS A 363 28.45 -5.64 -5.35
CA HIS A 363 29.58 -5.35 -6.21
C HIS A 363 30.91 -5.69 -5.54
N ALA A 364 31.65 -6.62 -6.12
CA ALA A 364 32.96 -7.09 -5.65
C ALA A 364 32.94 -7.50 -4.18
N LEU A 365 31.98 -8.36 -3.80
CA LEU A 365 31.85 -8.86 -2.44
C LEU A 365 33.09 -9.63 -1.99
N GLU A 366 33.42 -9.48 -0.71
CA GLU A 366 34.49 -10.23 -0.05
C GLU A 366 34.04 -11.67 0.26
N ASP A 367 34.97 -12.64 0.31
CA ASP A 367 34.67 -14.05 0.61
C ASP A 367 33.86 -14.23 1.90
N ARG A 368 34.15 -13.40 2.92
CA ARG A 368 33.41 -13.40 4.19
C ARG A 368 31.95 -12.99 4.00
N GLN A 369 31.68 -11.97 3.17
CA GLN A 369 30.32 -11.49 2.92
C GLN A 369 29.52 -12.55 2.14
N VAL A 370 30.13 -13.18 1.14
CA VAL A 370 29.51 -14.30 0.40
C VAL A 370 29.20 -15.47 1.34
N TYR A 371 30.11 -15.79 2.27
CA TYR A 371 29.89 -16.78 3.31
C TYR A 371 28.69 -16.45 4.21
N GLU A 372 28.59 -15.22 4.73
CA GLU A 372 27.47 -14.80 5.59
C GLU A 372 26.13 -14.83 4.84
N ILE A 373 26.10 -14.42 3.57
CA ILE A 373 24.90 -14.51 2.73
C ILE A 373 24.46 -15.97 2.57
N ASN A 374 25.39 -16.87 2.21
CA ASN A 374 25.08 -18.28 2.06
C ASN A 374 24.60 -18.91 3.39
N ARG A 375 25.22 -18.50 4.50
CA ARG A 375 24.85 -18.94 5.84
C ARG A 375 23.44 -18.48 6.22
N ALA A 376 23.08 -17.22 5.96
CA ALA A 376 21.74 -16.69 6.20
C ALA A 376 20.66 -17.48 5.44
N VAL A 377 20.88 -17.76 4.16
CA VAL A 377 19.98 -18.60 3.34
C VAL A 377 19.90 -20.02 3.91
N SER A 378 21.04 -20.61 4.29
CA SER A 378 21.12 -21.96 4.85
C SER A 378 20.42 -22.10 6.21
N MET A 379 20.37 -21.01 6.98
CA MET A 379 19.61 -20.93 8.25
C MET A 379 18.11 -20.78 8.05
N GLY A 380 17.64 -20.66 6.80
CA GLY A 380 16.24 -20.47 6.48
C GLY A 380 15.75 -19.02 6.62
N ILE A 381 16.67 -18.04 6.65
CA ILE A 381 16.29 -16.63 6.58
C ILE A 381 15.89 -16.32 5.13
N PRO A 382 14.62 -15.90 4.88
CA PRO A 382 14.22 -15.45 3.55
C PRO A 382 15.14 -14.34 3.06
N THR A 383 15.66 -14.45 1.84
CA THR A 383 16.66 -13.51 1.32
C THR A 383 16.22 -12.95 -0.03
N VAL A 384 16.18 -11.63 -0.14
CA VAL A 384 15.87 -10.89 -1.38
C VAL A 384 17.17 -10.40 -2.00
N PHE A 385 17.39 -10.76 -3.26
CA PHE A 385 18.57 -10.38 -4.02
C PHE A 385 18.21 -9.34 -5.08
N LEU A 386 18.71 -8.10 -4.92
CA LEU A 386 18.59 -7.04 -5.92
C LEU A 386 19.90 -6.94 -6.70
N VAL A 387 20.08 -7.88 -7.63
CA VAL A 387 21.35 -8.05 -8.35
C VAL A 387 21.18 -7.69 -9.82
N SER A 388 22.09 -6.87 -10.32
CA SER A 388 22.21 -6.58 -11.74
C SER A 388 23.67 -6.71 -12.15
N PRO A 389 23.96 -7.33 -13.31
CA PRO A 389 25.29 -7.31 -13.92
C PRO A 389 25.67 -5.93 -14.50
N TYR A 390 24.77 -4.95 -14.49
CA TYR A 390 25.03 -3.60 -15.00
C TYR A 390 24.25 -2.52 -14.25
N THR A 391 24.79 -1.30 -14.28
CA THR A 391 24.10 -0.08 -13.81
C THR A 391 24.23 1.04 -14.83
N ILE A 392 23.23 1.92 -14.87
CA ILE A 392 23.15 3.07 -15.77
C ILE A 392 23.00 4.35 -14.95
N ASP A 393 23.76 5.39 -15.31
CA ASP A 393 23.61 6.72 -14.71
C ASP A 393 22.92 7.67 -15.70
N ILE A 394 21.65 7.94 -15.44
CA ILE A 394 20.80 8.84 -16.24
C ILE A 394 20.84 10.27 -15.66
N SER A 395 21.35 10.45 -14.44
CA SER A 395 21.29 11.73 -13.70
C SER A 395 22.21 12.81 -14.28
N GLN A 396 23.30 12.41 -14.94
CA GLN A 396 24.31 13.33 -15.45
C GLN A 396 24.02 13.88 -16.85
N GLN A 397 22.88 13.54 -17.47
CA GLN A 397 22.64 13.90 -18.87
C GLN A 397 22.07 15.30 -19.07
N THR A 398 22.98 16.27 -19.10
CA THR A 398 22.86 17.44 -19.98
C THR A 398 23.94 17.37 -21.08
N GLY A 399 23.67 16.61 -22.15
CA GLY A 399 24.30 16.81 -23.46
C GLY A 399 25.66 16.15 -23.73
N LEU A 400 25.70 14.83 -23.95
CA LEU A 400 26.84 14.17 -24.60
C LEU A 400 26.41 13.37 -25.86
N PRO A 401 27.23 13.36 -26.93
CA PRO A 401 26.97 12.64 -28.19
C PRO A 401 27.24 11.13 -28.15
N ARG A 402 27.52 10.53 -26.97
CA ARG A 402 27.96 9.12 -26.82
C ARG A 402 26.95 8.18 -26.12
N GLY A 403 25.68 8.58 -26.02
CA GLY A 403 24.65 7.73 -25.43
C GLY A 403 24.68 7.63 -23.90
N ILE A 404 23.94 6.68 -23.34
CA ILE A 404 23.81 6.45 -21.88
C ILE A 404 24.98 5.58 -21.41
N PRO A 405 25.78 6.03 -20.40
CA PRO A 405 26.91 5.25 -19.89
C PRO A 405 26.41 4.03 -19.12
N ILE A 406 27.08 2.89 -19.34
CA ILE A 406 26.78 1.61 -18.68
C ILE A 406 28.03 1.16 -17.94
N THR A 407 27.87 0.83 -16.66
CA THR A 407 28.93 0.24 -15.84
C THR A 407 28.64 -1.24 -15.63
N ILE A 408 29.61 -2.10 -15.93
CA ILE A 408 29.51 -3.55 -15.62
C ILE A 408 29.76 -3.75 -14.13
N LEU A 409 28.89 -4.52 -13.50
CA LEU A 409 29.00 -4.93 -12.11
C LEU A 409 29.38 -6.42 -12.04
N ASN A 410 30.36 -6.74 -11.20
CA ASN A 410 30.64 -8.10 -10.77
C ASN A 410 30.08 -8.25 -9.36
N SER A 411 29.15 -9.18 -9.14
CA SER A 411 28.48 -9.31 -7.85
C SER A 411 29.33 -10.06 -6.82
N GLY A 412 30.19 -10.99 -7.26
CA GLY A 412 30.85 -11.96 -6.39
C GLY A 412 29.94 -13.10 -5.93
N LEU A 413 28.68 -13.15 -6.40
CA LEU A 413 27.69 -14.18 -6.07
C LEU A 413 27.52 -15.22 -7.19
N GLU A 414 28.28 -15.12 -8.28
CA GLU A 414 28.09 -15.92 -9.49
C GLU A 414 28.23 -17.43 -9.20
N ASP A 415 29.28 -17.82 -8.48
CA ASP A 415 29.51 -19.21 -8.10
C ASP A 415 28.46 -19.72 -7.10
N LEU A 416 28.03 -18.85 -6.18
CA LEU A 416 27.01 -19.17 -5.19
C LEU A 416 25.65 -19.44 -5.87
N PHE A 417 25.18 -18.51 -6.73
CA PHE A 417 23.94 -18.70 -7.48
C PHE A 417 24.00 -19.95 -8.36
N LYS A 418 25.13 -20.19 -9.02
CA LYS A 418 25.32 -21.36 -9.87
C LYS A 418 25.20 -22.66 -9.07
N SER A 419 25.68 -22.68 -7.82
CA SER A 419 25.51 -23.82 -6.91
C SER A 419 24.04 -24.10 -6.58
N TRP A 420 23.20 -23.05 -6.52
CA TRP A 420 21.74 -23.15 -6.33
C TRP A 420 20.97 -23.40 -7.63
N GLY A 421 21.66 -23.51 -8.78
CA GLY A 421 21.03 -23.70 -10.08
C GLY A 421 20.51 -22.42 -10.73
N VAL A 422 20.90 -21.24 -10.24
CA VAL A 422 20.51 -19.93 -10.79
C VAL A 422 21.73 -19.24 -11.42
N SER A 423 21.52 -18.49 -12.49
CA SER A 423 22.58 -17.68 -13.09
C SER A 423 22.02 -16.43 -13.74
N LEU A 424 22.79 -15.35 -13.72
CA LEU A 424 22.45 -14.09 -14.39
C LEU A 424 22.82 -14.17 -15.87
N GLY A 425 21.98 -13.60 -16.72
CA GLY A 425 22.28 -13.41 -18.13
C GLY A 425 23.36 -12.36 -18.34
N GLU A 426 24.29 -12.64 -19.25
CA GLU A 426 25.38 -11.70 -19.60
C GLU A 426 24.92 -10.56 -20.51
N GLU A 427 23.82 -10.77 -21.24
CA GLU A 427 23.28 -9.81 -22.20
C GLU A 427 22.10 -9.04 -21.60
N MET A 428 21.99 -7.75 -21.94
CA MET A 428 20.88 -6.89 -21.53
C MET A 428 19.61 -7.26 -22.28
N LEU A 429 18.46 -7.09 -21.64
CA LEU A 429 17.18 -7.27 -22.30
C LEU A 429 16.69 -5.95 -22.90
N ALA A 430 16.18 -6.03 -24.13
CA ALA A 430 15.47 -4.95 -24.81
C ALA A 430 14.11 -5.45 -25.31
N SER A 431 13.16 -4.53 -25.49
CA SER A 431 11.78 -4.80 -25.92
C SER A 431 11.28 -3.72 -26.88
N ASN A 432 10.39 -4.12 -27.80
CA ASN A 432 9.64 -3.15 -28.62
C ASN A 432 8.50 -2.50 -27.84
N ASP A 433 7.99 -3.15 -26.79
CA ASP A 433 6.98 -2.64 -25.86
C ASP A 433 7.64 -2.10 -24.60
N ALA A 434 8.71 -1.33 -24.79
CA ALA A 434 9.51 -0.80 -23.70
C ALA A 434 8.87 0.44 -23.06
N GLY A 435 9.16 0.63 -21.78
CA GLY A 435 8.78 1.81 -21.02
C GLY A 435 9.50 3.08 -21.48
N ALA A 436 9.02 4.21 -20.99
CA ALA A 436 9.64 5.51 -21.23
C ALA A 436 10.40 6.00 -19.99
N ILE A 437 11.53 6.67 -20.21
CA ILE A 437 12.24 7.43 -19.18
C ILE A 437 12.10 8.93 -19.43
N MET A 438 12.10 9.71 -18.36
CA MET A 438 12.02 11.17 -18.43
C MET A 438 13.38 11.73 -18.80
N LEU A 439 13.51 12.32 -19.98
CA LEU A 439 14.76 12.92 -20.44
C LEU A 439 14.61 14.44 -20.63
N PRO A 440 15.59 15.25 -20.21
CA PRO A 440 15.59 16.68 -20.48
C PRO A 440 15.80 16.93 -21.97
N ARG A 441 14.82 17.55 -22.64
CA ARG A 441 14.93 17.98 -24.04
C ARG A 441 14.78 19.49 -24.16
N ARG A 442 15.65 20.11 -24.98
CA ARG A 442 15.51 21.52 -25.35
C ARG A 442 14.28 21.67 -26.23
N VAL A 443 13.33 22.50 -25.79
CA VAL A 443 12.09 22.77 -26.53
C VAL A 443 12.19 24.10 -27.25
N LEU A 444 12.69 25.15 -26.58
CA LEU A 444 12.83 26.48 -27.17
C LEU A 444 14.01 27.25 -26.55
N GLY A 445 15.01 27.59 -27.36
CA GLY A 445 16.22 28.26 -26.86
C GLY A 445 16.93 27.45 -25.77
N ASN A 446 17.18 28.06 -24.61
CA ASN A 446 17.76 27.40 -23.44
C ASN A 446 16.71 26.67 -22.57
N LEU A 447 15.43 26.76 -22.92
CA LEU A 447 14.34 26.18 -22.14
C LEU A 447 14.29 24.68 -22.38
N THR A 448 14.51 23.93 -21.30
CA THR A 448 14.57 22.47 -21.30
C THR A 448 13.35 21.95 -20.56
N ALA A 449 12.62 21.01 -21.15
CA ALA A 449 11.50 20.32 -20.53
C ALA A 449 11.79 18.83 -20.41
N MET A 450 11.33 18.21 -19.32
CA MET A 450 11.39 16.76 -19.18
C MET A 450 10.32 16.15 -20.08
N MET A 451 10.73 15.28 -21.01
CA MET A 451 9.80 14.57 -21.88
C MET A 451 9.95 13.05 -21.73
N PRO A 452 8.84 12.31 -21.63
CA PRO A 452 8.88 10.85 -21.67
C PRO A 452 9.40 10.41 -23.02
N THR A 453 10.51 9.68 -23.02
CA THR A 453 11.11 9.12 -24.24
C THR A 453 11.13 7.59 -24.10
N PRO A 454 10.46 6.83 -24.99
CA PRO A 454 10.52 5.37 -25.01
C PRO A 454 11.95 4.90 -25.18
N VAL A 455 12.36 3.88 -24.43
CA VAL A 455 13.74 3.41 -24.46
C VAL A 455 13.76 1.89 -24.44
N SER A 456 14.28 1.29 -25.51
CA SER A 456 14.20 -0.15 -25.79
C SER A 456 14.67 -1.05 -24.64
N PHE A 457 15.64 -0.62 -23.82
CA PHE A 457 16.18 -1.39 -22.70
C PHE A 457 15.40 -1.24 -21.38
N VAL A 458 14.25 -0.56 -21.40
CA VAL A 458 13.32 -0.49 -20.27
C VAL A 458 12.23 -1.54 -20.48
N VAL A 459 12.54 -2.79 -20.15
CA VAL A 459 11.59 -3.88 -20.34
C VAL A 459 10.40 -3.70 -19.41
N SER A 460 9.19 -3.74 -19.95
CA SER A 460 7.96 -3.47 -19.20
C SER A 460 7.01 -4.67 -19.23
N PRO A 461 7.27 -5.73 -18.44
CA PRO A 461 6.38 -6.88 -18.39
C PRO A 461 5.04 -6.48 -17.73
N LYS A 462 3.94 -6.96 -18.32
CA LYS A 462 2.55 -6.69 -17.95
C LYS A 462 1.65 -7.83 -18.43
N GLY A 463 0.43 -7.93 -17.89
CA GLY A 463 -0.57 -8.91 -18.31
C GLY A 463 -0.04 -10.35 -18.27
N GLU A 464 -0.16 -11.10 -19.37
CA GLU A 464 0.25 -12.52 -19.47
C GLU A 464 1.74 -12.79 -19.18
N SER A 465 2.59 -11.76 -19.22
CA SER A 465 4.00 -11.86 -18.84
C SER A 465 4.24 -11.85 -17.32
N MET A 466 3.18 -11.70 -16.53
CA MET A 466 3.20 -11.70 -15.07
C MET A 466 2.38 -12.88 -14.55
N ASN A 467 2.82 -13.45 -13.43
CA ASN A 467 2.13 -14.57 -12.81
C ASN A 467 0.92 -14.06 -12.02
N ASN A 468 -0.27 -14.27 -12.56
CA ASN A 468 -1.53 -13.86 -11.93
C ASN A 468 -2.01 -14.83 -10.84
N GLU A 469 -1.38 -15.99 -10.68
CA GLU A 469 -1.67 -16.92 -9.58
C GLU A 469 -0.88 -16.55 -8.32
N SER A 470 0.28 -15.89 -8.47
CA SER A 470 1.13 -15.52 -7.35
C SER A 470 0.62 -14.25 -6.66
N SER A 471 0.45 -14.31 -5.34
CA SER A 471 0.10 -13.13 -4.50
C SER A 471 1.15 -12.00 -4.53
N LEU A 472 2.34 -12.27 -5.08
CA LEU A 472 3.41 -11.29 -5.25
C LEU A 472 3.25 -10.42 -6.50
N THR A 473 2.55 -10.91 -7.53
CA THR A 473 2.48 -10.24 -8.85
C THR A 473 1.07 -10.04 -9.38
N ASN A 474 0.07 -10.76 -8.87
CA ASN A 474 -1.30 -10.72 -9.39
C ASN A 474 -2.01 -9.36 -9.29
N ARG A 475 -1.49 -8.42 -8.49
CA ARG A 475 -2.04 -7.06 -8.33
C ARG A 475 -1.06 -5.96 -8.68
N ILE A 476 -0.01 -6.32 -9.42
CA ILE A 476 0.93 -5.36 -10.00
C ILE A 476 0.52 -5.17 -11.47
N PRO A 477 0.03 -3.98 -11.88
CA PRO A 477 -0.44 -3.75 -13.25
C PRO A 477 0.66 -3.95 -14.32
N GLY A 478 1.91 -3.73 -13.92
CA GLY A 478 3.08 -3.90 -14.75
C GLY A 478 4.35 -3.44 -14.03
N LEU A 479 5.50 -3.87 -14.51
CA LEU A 479 6.79 -3.42 -14.02
C LEU A 479 7.50 -2.57 -15.07
N ALA A 480 8.47 -1.76 -14.63
CA ALA A 480 9.44 -1.12 -15.49
C ALA A 480 10.84 -1.51 -15.00
N LEU A 481 11.57 -2.25 -15.84
CA LEU A 481 12.86 -2.82 -15.51
C LEU A 481 13.92 -2.22 -16.46
N PRO A 482 14.51 -1.07 -16.10
CA PRO A 482 15.57 -0.44 -16.90
C PRO A 482 16.87 -1.24 -16.80
N ALA A 483 17.53 -1.47 -17.94
CA ALA A 483 18.83 -2.13 -18.04
C ALA A 483 18.87 -3.44 -17.24
N THR A 484 17.94 -4.33 -17.54
CA THR A 484 17.77 -5.59 -16.81
C THR A 484 18.38 -6.79 -17.53
N ALA A 485 18.74 -7.82 -16.76
CA ALA A 485 19.26 -9.09 -17.22
C ALA A 485 18.21 -10.20 -17.05
N GLY A 486 18.18 -11.16 -17.95
CA GLY A 486 17.38 -12.37 -17.75
C GLY A 486 18.01 -13.30 -16.71
N LEU A 487 17.18 -14.00 -15.94
CA LEU A 487 17.64 -15.10 -15.08
C LEU A 487 17.56 -16.44 -15.83
N LYS A 488 18.61 -17.24 -15.71
CA LYS A 488 18.67 -18.61 -16.24
C LYS A 488 18.64 -19.61 -15.09
N ILE A 489 17.66 -20.50 -15.12
CA ILE A 489 17.47 -21.53 -14.09
C ILE A 489 17.83 -22.89 -14.68
N LYS A 490 18.74 -23.60 -14.02
CA LYS A 490 19.11 -24.98 -14.30
C LYS A 490 18.46 -25.87 -13.26
N LYS A 491 17.84 -26.97 -13.70
CA LYS A 491 17.25 -27.95 -12.79
C LYS A 491 18.34 -28.59 -11.93
N VAL A 492 18.24 -28.39 -10.62
CA VAL A 492 19.05 -29.02 -9.57
C VAL A 492 18.08 -29.76 -8.64
N GLU A 493 18.54 -30.84 -8.01
CA GLU A 493 17.73 -31.59 -7.05
C GLU A 493 17.34 -30.69 -5.86
N GLY A 494 16.06 -30.75 -5.45
CA GLY A 494 15.53 -29.91 -4.37
C GLY A 494 15.15 -28.47 -4.74
N LEU A 495 15.56 -27.97 -5.91
CA LEU A 495 15.20 -26.61 -6.34
C LEU A 495 13.74 -26.56 -6.81
N VAL A 496 12.93 -25.75 -6.12
CA VAL A 496 11.61 -25.33 -6.57
C VAL A 496 11.71 -23.88 -7.04
N ALA A 497 11.32 -23.62 -8.29
CA ALA A 497 11.36 -22.30 -8.88
C ALA A 497 9.96 -21.90 -9.33
N GLU A 498 9.48 -20.78 -8.80
CA GLU A 498 8.27 -20.11 -9.25
C GLU A 498 8.68 -18.89 -10.09
N LYS A 499 8.17 -18.80 -11.32
CA LYS A 499 8.41 -17.64 -12.17
C LYS A 499 7.35 -16.60 -11.88
N LEU A 500 7.76 -15.43 -11.39
CA LEU A 500 6.86 -14.32 -11.11
C LEU A 500 6.63 -13.45 -12.36
N VAL A 501 7.69 -13.25 -13.15
CA VAL A 501 7.68 -12.35 -14.30
C VAL A 501 8.55 -12.94 -15.40
N THR A 502 8.06 -12.87 -16.64
CA THR A 502 8.82 -13.21 -17.85
C THR A 502 8.90 -12.02 -18.78
N THR A 503 9.89 -12.03 -19.67
CA THR A 503 9.92 -11.07 -20.79
C THR A 503 8.83 -11.42 -21.80
N GLY A 504 8.17 -10.40 -22.38
CA GLY A 504 7.19 -10.61 -23.44
C GLY A 504 7.82 -11.10 -24.75
N GLU A 505 7.01 -11.60 -25.68
CA GLU A 505 7.46 -12.18 -26.97
C GLU A 505 8.27 -11.22 -27.84
N GLN A 506 8.13 -9.90 -27.63
CA GLN A 506 8.85 -8.86 -28.36
C GLN A 506 10.18 -8.45 -27.72
N SER A 507 10.70 -9.28 -26.81
CA SER A 507 11.98 -9.02 -26.14
C SER A 507 13.14 -9.77 -26.79
N TRP A 508 14.32 -9.15 -26.83
CA TRP A 508 15.55 -9.76 -27.30
C TRP A 508 16.74 -9.37 -26.42
N SER A 509 17.83 -10.12 -26.58
CA SER A 509 19.08 -9.86 -25.85
C SER A 509 20.00 -8.95 -26.66
N VAL A 510 20.63 -8.00 -25.98
CA VAL A 510 21.54 -7.00 -26.53
C VAL A 510 22.89 -7.14 -25.85
N LYS A 511 23.94 -7.29 -26.67
CA LYS A 511 25.32 -7.27 -26.19
C LYS A 511 25.70 -5.85 -25.78
N ILE A 512 26.22 -5.72 -24.57
CA ILE A 512 26.68 -4.45 -24.03
C ILE A 512 28.13 -4.22 -24.44
N ASP A 513 28.41 -3.08 -25.06
CA ASP A 513 29.77 -2.54 -25.20
C ASP A 513 29.93 -1.31 -24.28
N PRO A 514 30.65 -1.43 -23.16
CA PRO A 514 30.86 -0.34 -22.21
C PRO A 514 31.61 0.87 -22.80
N LEU A 515 32.44 0.65 -23.84
CA LEU A 515 33.24 1.71 -24.47
C LEU A 515 32.45 2.47 -25.53
N ALA A 516 31.51 1.81 -26.18
CA ALA A 516 30.63 2.44 -27.17
C ALA A 516 29.46 3.19 -26.52
N GLY A 517 29.03 2.80 -25.32
CA GLY A 517 27.77 3.25 -24.73
C GLY A 517 26.56 2.82 -25.58
N MET A 518 25.34 3.11 -25.13
CA MET A 518 24.16 2.88 -25.99
C MET A 518 24.01 4.01 -27.00
N ASN A 519 24.57 3.82 -28.19
CA ASN A 519 24.57 4.81 -29.28
C ASN A 519 23.20 5.00 -29.97
N ASN A 520 22.29 4.01 -29.89
CA ASN A 520 20.88 4.20 -30.25
C ASN A 520 19.96 3.43 -29.30
N PRO A 521 19.57 4.03 -28.16
CA PRO A 521 18.67 3.40 -27.20
C PRO A 521 17.19 3.51 -27.58
N PHE A 522 16.89 4.25 -28.65
CA PHE A 522 15.56 4.65 -29.11
C PHE A 522 15.07 3.83 -30.31
#